data_AF-A0A8T4VNZ9-F1
#
_entry.id   AF-A0A8T4VNZ9-F1
#
_cell.length_a   1.000
_cell.length_b   1.000
_cell.length_c   1.000
_cell.angle_alpha   90.00
_cell.angle_beta   90.00
_cell.angle_gamma   90.00
#
_symmetry.space_group_name_H-M   'P 1'
#
loop_
_entity.id
_entity.type
_entity.pdbx_description
1 polymer ?
#
loop_
_entity_poly.entity_id
_entity_poly.type
_entity_poly.pdbx_seq_one_letter_code
_entity_poly.pdbx_strand_id
1 'polypeptide(L)' 'MAFIRTKIIKGRKYCYLVKGSWNNGKCRQKVIRYLGSYDDIYAKRTTLKNRTQHQAQDGQEKEGQ' A
#
# COMPACT_ATOMS: atom_id res chain seq x y z
N MET A 1 16.37 4.56 6.21
CA MET A 1 15.52 4.16 5.06
C MET A 1 14.17 3.69 5.55
N ALA A 2 13.07 3.95 4.84
CA ALA A 2 11.75 3.43 5.19
C ALA A 2 11.37 2.29 4.23
N PHE A 3 10.75 1.22 4.75
CA PHE A 3 10.34 0.06 3.97
C PHE A 3 9.13 -0.64 4.60
N ILE A 4 8.47 -1.48 3.81
CA ILE A 4 7.32 -2.28 4.25
C ILE A 4 7.82 -3.57 4.91
N ARG A 5 7.34 -3.84 6.12
CA ARG A 5 7.57 -5.10 6.84
C ARG A 5 6.26 -5.83 7.01
N THR A 6 6.25 -7.12 6.70
CA THR A 6 5.11 -8.00 6.97
C THR A 6 5.34 -8.81 8.25
N LYS A 7 4.27 -9.09 8.99
CA LYS A 7 4.31 -9.98 10.16
C LYS A 7 3.08 -10.86 10.16
N ILE A 8 3.26 -12.14 10.47
CA ILE A 8 2.16 -13.08 10.67
C ILE A 8 1.77 -13.07 12.14
N ILE A 9 0.48 -12.87 12.44
CA ILE A 9 -0.08 -12.89 13.78
C ILE A 9 -1.39 -13.69 13.70
N LYS A 10 -1.48 -14.80 14.45
CA LYS A 10 -2.64 -15.71 14.44
C LYS A 10 -3.05 -16.14 13.02
N GLY A 11 -2.08 -16.54 12.20
CA GLY A 11 -2.30 -16.97 10.81
C GLY A 11 -2.59 -15.84 9.80
N ARG A 12 -2.78 -14.59 10.25
CA ARG A 12 -3.07 -13.45 9.37
C ARG A 12 -1.81 -12.62 9.12
N LYS A 13 -1.62 -12.17 7.88
CA LYS A 13 -0.46 -11.34 7.47
C LYS A 13 -0.81 -9.85 7.60
N TYR A 14 0.04 -9.12 8.29
CA TYR A 14 -0.13 -7.69 8.59
C TYR A 14 1.04 -6.87 8.07
N CYS A 15 0.76 -5.70 7.52
CA CYS A 15 1.74 -4.83 6.90
C CYS A 15 2.01 -3.59 7.76
N TYR A 16 3.28 -3.23 7.87
CA TYR A 16 3.76 -2.10 8.67
C TYR A 16 4.76 -1.28 7.84
N LEU A 17 4.68 0.04 7.92
CA LEU A 17 5.74 0.92 7.47
C LEU A 17 6.77 1.05 8.59
N VAL A 18 8.02 0.74 8.29
CA VAL A 18 9.11 0.69 9.26
C VAL A 18 10.25 1.59 8.78
N LYS A 19 10.86 2.35 9.71
CA LYS A 19 12.10 3.08 9.46
C LYS A 19 13.27 2.28 10.03
N GLY A 20 14.20 1.90 9.18
CA GLY A 20 15.51 1.39 9.57
C GLY A 20 16.49 2.54 9.81
N SER A 21 17.20 2.46 10.93
CA SER A 21 18.30 3.34 11.30
C SER A 21 19.45 2.52 11.89
N TRP A 22 20.68 2.85 11.52
CA TRP A 22 21.87 2.31 12.17
C TRP A 22 22.19 3.15 13.41
N ASN A 23 22.40 2.49 14.54
CA ASN A 23 22.83 3.13 15.78
C ASN A 23 23.91 2.26 16.42
N ASN A 24 25.12 2.79 16.59
CA ASN A 24 26.28 2.10 17.16
C ASN A 24 26.53 0.73 16.53
N GLY A 25 26.53 0.66 15.19
CA GLY A 25 26.75 -0.58 14.43
C GLY A 25 25.57 -1.57 14.46
N LYS A 26 24.48 -1.27 15.17
CA LYS A 26 23.28 -2.13 15.22
C LYS A 26 22.16 -1.55 14.37
N CYS A 27 21.53 -2.39 13.56
CA CYS A 27 20.33 -2.03 12.83
C CYS A 27 19.13 -2.00 13.80
N ARG A 28 18.53 -0.83 13.97
CA ARG A 28 17.30 -0.62 14.74
C ARG A 28 16.16 -0.34 13.76
N GLN A 29 15.03 -0.99 13.99
CA GLN A 29 13.81 -0.81 13.20
C GLN A 29 12.72 -0.21 14.08
N LYS A 30 12.17 0.94 13.68
CA LYS A 30 11.04 1.58 14.35
C LYS A 30 9.81 1.48 13.46
N VAL A 31 8.72 0.93 13.99
CA VAL A 31 7.42 0.96 13.29
C VAL A 31 6.93 2.40 13.29
N ILE A 32 6.66 2.92 12.09
CA ILE A 32 6.10 4.26 11.88
C ILE A 32 4.58 4.18 11.85
N ARG A 33 4.04 3.22 11.10
CA ARG A 33 2.60 3.13 10.84
C ARG A 33 2.17 1.69 10.58
N TYR A 34 1.00 1.34 11.10
CA TYR A 34 0.28 0.13 10.71
C TYR A 34 -0.54 0.40 9.44
N LEU A 35 -0.40 -0.47 8.44
CA LEU A 35 -0.99 -0.27 7.12
C LEU A 35 -2.26 -1.11 6.91
N GLY A 36 -2.55 -2.06 7.80
CA GLY A 36 -3.67 -2.99 7.67
C GLY A 36 -3.23 -4.44 7.46
N SER A 37 -4.21 -5.32 7.25
CA SER A 37 -3.92 -6.68 6.81
C SER A 37 -3.49 -6.70 5.35
N TYR A 38 -2.74 -7.72 4.95
CA TYR A 38 -2.32 -7.89 3.56
C TYR A 38 -3.53 -7.99 2.63
N ASP A 39 -4.56 -8.72 3.06
CA ASP A 39 -5.78 -8.96 2.27
C ASP A 39 -6.54 -7.65 2.04
N ASP A 40 -6.66 -6.79 3.06
CA ASP A 40 -7.29 -5.47 2.94
C ASP A 40 -6.56 -4.57 1.94
N ILE A 41 -5.22 -4.57 1.99
CA ILE A 41 -4.38 -3.76 1.09
C ILE A 41 -4.52 -4.26 -0.35
N TYR A 42 -4.58 -5.58 -0.53
CA TYR A 42 -4.74 -6.17 -1.85
C TYR A 42 -6.14 -5.88 -2.44
N ALA A 43 -7.20 -5.99 -1.63
CA ALA A 43 -8.58 -5.68 -2.02
C ALA A 43 -8.78 -4.19 -2.39
N LYS A 44 -8.05 -3.27 -1.74
CA LYS A 44 -8.05 -1.85 -2.11
C LYS A 44 -7.39 -1.61 -3.48
N ARG A 45 -6.41 -2.43 -3.86
CA ARG A 45 -5.74 -2.29 -5.16
C ARG A 45 -6.67 -2.64 -6.32
N THR A 46 -7.54 -3.63 -6.16
CA THR A 46 -8.48 -4.06 -7.21
C THR A 46 -9.60 -3.04 -7.42
N THR A 47 -10.15 -2.47 -6.34
CA THR A 47 -11.18 -1.42 -6.43
C THR A 47 -10.67 -0.12 -7.05
N LEU A 48 -9.42 0.28 -6.76
CA LEU A 48 -8.80 1.46 -7.39
C LEU A 48 -8.57 1.28 -8.90
N LYS A 49 -8.18 0.08 -9.35
CA LYS A 49 -8.00 -0.19 -10.79
C LYS A 49 -9.29 0.02 -11.59
N ASN A 50 -10.43 -0.37 -11.03
CA ASN A 50 -11.72 -0.23 -11.72
C ASN A 50 -12.15 1.24 -11.81
N ARG A 51 -11.82 2.07 -10.82
CA ARG A 51 -12.12 3.51 -10.84
C ARG A 51 -11.35 4.29 -11.90
N THR A 52 -10.09 3.92 -12.16
CA THR A 52 -9.28 4.54 -13.21
C THR A 52 -9.76 4.17 -14.61
N GLN A 53 -10.39 3.02 -14.81
CA GLN A 53 -10.90 2.61 -16.12
C GLN A 53 -12.18 3.35 -16.53
N HIS A 54 -13.08 3.68 -15.59
CA HIS A 54 -14.30 4.42 -15.93
C HIS A 54 -14.07 5.90 -16.26
N GLN A 55 -13.04 6.54 -15.69
CA GLN A 55 -12.74 7.96 -16.00
C GLN A 55 -12.08 8.17 -17.37
N ALA A 56 -11.62 7.11 -18.05
CA ALA A 56 -11.00 7.22 -19.37
C ALA A 56 -12.02 7.18 -20.53
N GLN A 57 -13.27 6.77 -20.29
CA GLN A 57 -14.30 6.63 -21.32
C GLN A 57 -15.22 7.86 -21.44
N ASP A 58 -15.41 8.63 -20.37
CA ASP A 58 -16.30 9.81 -20.38
C ASP A 58 -15.68 11.06 -21.06
N GLY A 59 -14.45 10.97 -21.58
CA GLY A 59 -13.70 12.10 -22.14
C GLY A 59 -13.68 12.21 -23.67
N GLN A 60 -14.31 11.31 -24.43
CA GLN A 60 -14.18 11.24 -25.91
C GLN A 60 -15.43 11.63 -26.72
N GLU A 61 -16.55 12.03 -26.11
CA GLU A 61 -17.81 12.29 -26.86
C GLU A 61 -18.11 13.78 -27.16
N LYS A 62 -17.18 14.73 -26.99
CA LYS A 62 -17.49 16.16 -27.16
C LYS A 62 -16.57 16.97 -28.09
N GLU A 63 -16.15 16.42 -29.23
CA GLU A 63 -15.64 17.24 -30.35
C GLU A 63 -16.08 16.63 -31.68
N GLY A 64 -17.28 17.01 -32.13
CA GLY A 64 -17.85 16.49 -33.38
C GLY A 64 -19.21 17.09 -33.69
N GLN A 65 -19.26 18.43 -33.85
CA GLN A 65 -20.30 19.14 -34.59
C GLN A 65 -19.66 20.21 -35.44
#